data_AF-A0A8E7B299-F1
#
_entry.id   AF-A0A8E7B299-F1
#
_cell.length_a   1.000
_cell.length_b   1.000
_cell.length_c   1.000
_cell.angle_alpha   90.00
_cell.angle_beta   90.00
_cell.angle_gamma   90.00
#
_symmetry.space_group_name_H-M   'P 1'
#
loop_
_entity.id
_entity.type
_entity.pdbx_description
1 polymer ?
#
loop_
_entity_poly.entity_id
_entity_poly.type
_entity_poly.pdbx_seq_one_letter_code
_entity_poly.pdbx_strand_id
1 'polypeptide(L)'
;MDNLAEWIESHQKLCQPRKEHAQRALRHLSKVEKKNLFSDEISYMRSAEGRWFEMIAYELFLDIAGKTDVIKTVVLKGADVRGKNPFPALGQNGFYYSRNGDITIRGNGQDLAEFDLLMTKPDGSVIFVEVVTSPSDLKDFLQEIYYKKQVIRYLFNQKAVTFILVTSFPLTNYKGGRKVLGSEEHISLCTRSCDNFRKHISGSWSKQAQKPIYPHGKTCLSTELITSAPFPYKQFHDMEREWVFTHLVDEGAIDLPSPYRTHTLVKKILFGRLFPSTIKRLCEHYRFVYKDKEYDAEELQANFSKIILAADIPDYSPLIYLKPRQKKEYYKMVYDGQGTFKYERKTPPKVGFYVWLESLEPELGSHVTIKLIEALSRYCFSAPVKQPPGS
;
A
#
# COMPACT_ATOMS: atom_id res chain seq x y z
N MET A 1 -19.07 9.19 -21.54
CA MET A 1 -17.80 9.69 -20.97
C MET A 1 -18.02 9.95 -19.48
N ASP A 2 -16.97 9.86 -18.65
CA ASP A 2 -17.08 10.07 -17.20
C ASP A 2 -17.32 11.56 -16.90
N ASN A 3 -18.46 11.91 -16.31
CA ASN A 3 -18.87 13.30 -16.03
C ASN A 3 -17.80 14.07 -15.22
N LEU A 4 -17.04 13.38 -14.36
CA LEU A 4 -15.94 14.01 -13.63
C LEU A 4 -14.78 14.42 -14.55
N ALA A 5 -14.45 13.61 -15.56
CA ALA A 5 -13.37 13.92 -16.49
C ALA A 5 -13.71 15.15 -17.34
N GLU A 6 -14.93 15.20 -17.87
CA GLU A 6 -15.46 16.36 -18.61
C GLU A 6 -15.49 17.62 -17.74
N TRP A 7 -15.91 17.50 -16.48
CA TRP A 7 -15.92 18.62 -15.55
C TRP A 7 -14.51 19.14 -15.26
N ILE A 8 -13.55 18.25 -15.01
CA ILE A 8 -12.14 18.62 -14.76
C ILE A 8 -11.55 19.32 -15.99
N GLU A 9 -11.81 18.81 -17.20
CA GLU A 9 -11.30 19.37 -18.44
C GLU A 9 -11.87 20.77 -18.72
N SER A 10 -13.17 20.96 -18.49
CA SER A 10 -13.82 22.27 -18.63
C SER A 10 -13.44 23.28 -17.53
N HIS A 11 -12.93 22.81 -16.38
CA HIS A 11 -12.60 23.63 -15.21
C HIS A 11 -11.13 23.53 -14.78
N GLN A 12 -10.19 23.35 -15.72
CA GLN A 12 -8.76 23.17 -15.43
C GLN A 12 -8.18 24.23 -14.47
N LYS A 13 -8.61 25.50 -14.59
CA LYS A 13 -8.16 26.58 -13.70
C LYS A 13 -8.58 26.36 -12.23
N LEU A 14 -9.75 25.78 -11.99
CA LEU A 14 -10.22 25.45 -10.64
C LEU A 14 -9.50 24.22 -10.07
N CYS A 15 -8.94 23.37 -10.94
CA CYS A 15 -8.18 22.17 -10.56
C CYS A 15 -6.71 22.48 -10.24
N GLN A 16 -6.32 23.76 -10.13
CA GLN A 16 -4.98 24.17 -9.72
C GLN A 16 -4.98 24.57 -8.24
N PRO A 17 -4.09 24.00 -7.40
CA PRO A 17 -3.98 24.40 -6.01
C PRO A 17 -3.59 25.89 -5.88
N ARG A 18 -4.15 26.55 -4.87
CA ARG A 18 -3.86 27.95 -4.53
C ARG A 18 -3.04 28.05 -3.24
N LYS A 19 -2.55 29.26 -2.93
CA LYS A 19 -1.78 29.52 -1.70
C LYS A 19 -2.55 29.09 -0.45
N GLU A 20 -3.86 29.28 -0.43
CA GLU A 20 -4.71 28.95 0.69
C GLU A 20 -4.77 27.43 0.92
N HIS A 21 -4.73 26.63 -0.16
CA HIS A 21 -4.70 25.16 -0.06
C HIS A 21 -3.38 24.70 0.57
N ALA A 22 -2.27 25.28 0.09
CA ALA A 22 -0.93 25.05 0.63
C ALA A 22 -0.82 25.42 2.14
N GLN A 23 -1.42 26.54 2.54
CA GLN A 23 -1.45 26.96 3.94
C GLN A 23 -2.31 26.06 4.82
N ARG A 24 -3.51 25.66 4.36
CA ARG A 24 -4.37 24.74 5.12
C ARG A 24 -3.74 23.36 5.26
N ALA A 25 -3.13 22.84 4.19
CA ALA A 25 -2.45 21.55 4.17
C ALA A 25 -1.40 21.39 5.29
N LEU A 26 -0.76 22.49 5.75
CA LEU A 26 0.19 22.44 6.87
C LEU A 26 -0.42 21.83 8.13
N ARG A 27 -1.72 22.02 8.41
CA ARG A 27 -2.34 21.53 9.65
C ARG A 27 -2.30 20.00 9.79
N HIS A 28 -2.18 19.28 8.68
CA HIS A 28 -2.12 17.82 8.63
C HIS A 28 -0.72 17.27 8.94
N LEU A 29 0.29 18.14 8.95
CA LEU A 29 1.66 17.79 9.31
C LEU A 29 1.85 17.88 10.83
N SER A 30 2.58 16.92 11.38
CA SER A 30 3.14 17.00 12.72
C SER A 30 4.11 18.18 12.87
N LYS A 31 4.45 18.52 14.12
CA LYS A 31 5.44 19.58 14.38
C LYS A 31 6.80 19.30 13.73
N VAL A 32 7.21 18.02 13.70
CA VAL A 32 8.49 17.61 13.10
C VAL A 32 8.44 17.72 11.59
N GLU A 33 7.37 17.23 10.95
CA GLU A 33 7.20 17.34 9.50
C GLU A 33 7.14 18.80 9.04
N LYS A 34 6.46 19.69 9.79
CA LYS A 34 6.47 21.14 9.50
C LYS A 34 7.89 21.72 9.54
N LYS A 35 8.70 21.32 10.52
CA LYS A 35 10.09 21.77 10.61
C LYS A 35 10.90 21.24 9.43
N ASN A 36 10.75 19.97 9.11
CA ASN A 36 11.47 19.30 8.03
C ASN A 36 11.12 19.89 6.65
N LEU A 37 9.86 20.26 6.41
CA LEU A 37 9.41 20.89 5.16
C LEU A 37 10.22 22.14 4.79
N PHE A 38 10.68 22.90 5.78
CA PHE A 38 11.50 24.10 5.59
C PHE A 38 12.97 23.90 6.00
N SER A 39 13.41 22.65 6.11
CA SER A 39 14.81 22.33 6.37
C SER A 39 15.66 22.50 5.12
N ASP A 40 16.91 22.92 5.31
CA ASP A 40 17.94 22.89 4.26
C ASP A 40 18.45 21.48 3.98
N GLU A 41 18.18 20.52 4.88
CA GLU A 41 18.51 19.11 4.64
C GLU A 41 17.48 18.52 3.65
N ILE A 42 17.98 18.14 2.48
CA ILE A 42 17.15 17.76 1.32
C ILE A 42 16.34 16.49 1.58
N SER A 43 16.88 15.51 2.29
CA SER A 43 16.18 14.24 2.54
C SER A 43 14.95 14.40 3.44
N TYR A 44 15.08 15.18 4.52
CA TYR A 44 14.02 15.55 5.45
C TYR A 44 12.98 16.43 4.76
N MET A 45 13.44 17.42 3.98
CA MET A 45 12.57 18.28 3.19
C MET A 45 11.71 17.46 2.22
N ARG A 46 12.32 16.58 1.41
CA ARG A 46 11.60 15.76 0.41
C ARG A 46 10.54 14.85 1.04
N SER A 47 10.87 14.21 2.15
CA SER A 47 9.90 13.35 2.86
C SER A 47 8.69 14.14 3.36
N ALA A 48 8.91 15.31 3.97
CA ALA A 48 7.82 16.19 4.40
C ALA A 48 7.05 16.81 3.22
N GLU A 49 7.73 17.10 2.12
CA GLU A 49 7.15 17.67 0.90
C GLU A 49 6.15 16.71 0.24
N GLY A 50 6.46 15.41 0.15
CA GLY A 50 5.55 14.39 -0.36
C GLY A 50 4.21 14.39 0.38
N ARG A 51 4.26 14.18 1.70
CA ARG A 51 3.07 14.20 2.57
C ARG A 51 2.33 15.53 2.51
N TRP A 52 3.06 16.64 2.50
CA TRP A 52 2.42 17.96 2.44
C TRP A 52 1.66 18.14 1.13
N PHE A 53 2.23 17.70 0.01
CA PHE A 53 1.60 17.82 -1.31
C PHE A 53 0.37 16.91 -1.47
N GLU A 54 0.37 15.71 -0.86
CA GLU A 54 -0.86 14.92 -0.70
C GLU A 54 -1.97 15.73 -0.02
N MET A 55 -1.62 16.47 1.04
CA MET A 55 -2.58 17.29 1.78
C MET A 55 -3.00 18.54 1.02
N ILE A 56 -2.17 19.06 0.11
CA ILE A 56 -2.56 20.10 -0.84
C ILE A 56 -3.63 19.57 -1.80
N ALA A 57 -3.44 18.36 -2.34
CA ALA A 57 -4.41 17.72 -3.22
C ALA A 57 -5.73 17.46 -2.46
N TYR A 58 -5.66 16.97 -1.22
CA TYR A 58 -6.83 16.81 -0.36
C TYR A 58 -7.61 18.13 -0.16
N GLU A 59 -6.93 19.20 0.22
CA GLU A 59 -7.56 20.52 0.43
C GLU A 59 -8.11 21.13 -0.87
N LEU A 60 -7.49 20.82 -2.01
CA LEU A 60 -8.02 21.17 -3.33
C LEU A 60 -9.35 20.44 -3.60
N PHE A 61 -9.40 19.13 -3.39
CA PHE A 61 -10.62 18.35 -3.67
C PHE A 61 -11.76 18.66 -2.70
N LEU A 62 -11.48 19.06 -1.46
CA LEU A 62 -12.49 19.64 -0.56
C LEU A 62 -13.09 20.93 -1.13
N ASP A 63 -12.26 21.84 -1.66
CA ASP A 63 -12.71 23.09 -2.29
C ASP A 63 -13.49 22.83 -3.59
N ILE A 64 -13.06 21.85 -4.40
CA ILE A 64 -13.78 21.43 -5.61
C ILE A 64 -15.14 20.86 -5.26
N ALA A 65 -15.25 19.94 -4.29
CA ALA A 65 -16.52 19.34 -3.90
C ALA A 65 -17.57 20.38 -3.46
N GLY A 66 -17.14 21.50 -2.86
CA GLY A 66 -18.01 22.62 -2.52
C GLY A 66 -18.56 23.41 -3.73
N LYS A 67 -18.03 23.20 -4.94
CA LYS A 67 -18.33 23.96 -6.16
C LYS A 67 -18.96 23.12 -7.28
N THR A 68 -19.11 21.83 -7.06
CA THR A 68 -19.65 20.91 -8.08
C THR A 68 -20.42 19.77 -7.45
N ASP A 69 -21.39 19.23 -8.18
CA ASP A 69 -22.15 18.05 -7.78
C ASP A 69 -21.62 16.75 -8.40
N VAL A 70 -20.57 16.82 -9.24
CA VAL A 70 -19.91 15.60 -9.76
C VAL A 70 -19.17 14.83 -8.66
N ILE A 71 -18.82 15.50 -7.55
CA ILE A 71 -18.31 14.89 -6.33
C ILE A 71 -19.40 14.97 -5.27
N LYS A 72 -19.89 13.81 -4.82
CA LYS A 72 -20.89 13.71 -3.75
C LYS A 72 -20.23 13.89 -2.39
N THR A 73 -19.18 13.12 -2.11
CA THR A 73 -18.42 13.23 -0.85
C THR A 73 -16.93 13.10 -1.07
N VAL A 74 -16.17 13.80 -0.22
CA VAL A 74 -14.73 13.60 -0.03
C VAL A 74 -14.52 12.84 1.28
N VAL A 75 -13.72 11.77 1.24
CA VAL A 75 -13.38 11.02 2.46
C VAL A 75 -12.34 11.80 3.24
N LEU A 76 -12.61 12.06 4.53
CA LEU A 76 -11.74 12.83 5.40
C LEU A 76 -10.39 12.10 5.59
N LYS A 77 -9.29 12.87 5.65
CA LYS A 77 -7.90 12.38 5.86
C LYS A 77 -7.13 13.30 6.83
N GLY A 78 -6.06 12.76 7.41
CA GLY A 78 -5.07 13.54 8.17
C GLY A 78 -5.62 14.08 9.48
N ALA A 79 -5.46 15.38 9.74
CA ALA A 79 -5.94 16.03 10.96
C ALA A 79 -7.48 16.10 11.08
N ASP A 80 -8.23 15.76 10.02
CA ASP A 80 -9.70 15.85 10.01
C ASP A 80 -10.38 14.64 10.60
N VAL A 81 -9.66 13.53 10.70
CA VAL A 81 -10.19 12.31 11.25
C VAL A 81 -9.84 12.27 12.73
N ARG A 82 -10.85 12.48 13.58
CA ARG A 82 -10.71 12.37 15.04
C ARG A 82 -11.15 10.98 15.45
N GLY A 83 -10.24 10.16 15.95
CA GLY A 83 -10.61 8.82 16.41
C GLY A 83 -9.48 8.09 17.11
N LYS A 84 -9.86 7.18 18.02
CA LYS A 84 -8.95 6.16 18.53
C LYS A 84 -8.82 5.11 17.43
N ASN A 85 -7.60 4.91 16.94
CA ASN A 85 -7.32 3.78 16.06
C ASN A 85 -7.70 2.49 16.78
N PRO A 86 -8.45 1.57 16.14
CA PRO A 86 -8.79 0.32 16.76
C PRO A 86 -7.51 -0.42 17.16
N PHE A 87 -7.55 -1.09 18.31
CA PHE A 87 -6.43 -1.91 18.74
C PHE A 87 -6.13 -2.96 17.66
N PRO A 88 -4.85 -3.24 17.35
CA PRO A 88 -4.48 -4.30 16.41
C PRO A 88 -5.15 -5.63 16.79
N ALA A 89 -5.87 -6.23 15.85
CA ALA A 89 -6.57 -7.49 16.05
C ALA A 89 -6.69 -8.28 14.76
N LEU A 90 -6.90 -9.59 14.88
CA LEU A 90 -7.33 -10.45 13.78
C LEU A 90 -8.72 -10.02 13.28
N GLY A 91 -9.05 -10.36 12.04
CA GLY A 91 -10.35 -10.08 11.44
C GLY A 91 -10.57 -8.62 11.06
N GLN A 92 -9.57 -7.75 11.21
CA GLN A 92 -9.66 -6.36 10.76
C GLN A 92 -9.63 -6.29 9.22
N ASN A 93 -10.81 -6.19 8.63
CA ASN A 93 -11.04 -6.17 7.19
C ASN A 93 -11.77 -4.87 6.78
N GLY A 94 -11.39 -4.27 5.65
CA GLY A 94 -12.02 -3.06 5.11
C GLY A 94 -11.21 -1.79 5.38
N PHE A 95 -11.88 -0.62 5.35
CA PHE A 95 -11.22 0.67 5.50
C PHE A 95 -10.91 1.01 6.97
N TYR A 96 -9.71 1.53 7.19
CA TYR A 96 -9.21 1.99 8.48
C TYR A 96 -8.39 3.25 8.30
N TYR A 97 -8.21 3.96 9.41
CA TYR A 97 -7.25 5.05 9.48
C TYR A 97 -5.91 4.59 10.07
N SER A 98 -4.83 5.19 9.56
CA SER A 98 -3.52 5.19 10.19
C SER A 98 -3.54 6.12 11.41
N ARG A 99 -2.47 6.10 12.22
CA ARG A 99 -2.32 7.06 13.33
C ARG A 99 -2.28 8.51 12.89
N ASN A 100 -1.78 8.76 11.69
CA ASN A 100 -1.67 10.10 11.15
C ASN A 100 -2.89 10.46 10.30
N GLY A 101 -3.93 9.61 10.31
CA GLY A 101 -5.18 9.83 9.60
C GLY A 101 -5.16 9.41 8.14
N ASP A 102 -4.20 8.60 7.71
CA ASP A 102 -4.13 8.11 6.33
C ASP A 102 -5.15 7.00 6.09
N ILE A 103 -5.70 6.93 4.88
CA ILE A 103 -6.76 5.98 4.53
C ILE A 103 -6.10 4.67 4.11
N THR A 104 -6.35 3.60 4.84
CA THR A 104 -5.78 2.28 4.58
C THR A 104 -6.90 1.27 4.39
N ILE A 105 -6.67 0.29 3.53
CA ILE A 105 -7.49 -0.92 3.48
C ILE A 105 -6.74 -2.08 4.08
N ARG A 106 -7.38 -2.79 5.02
CA ARG A 106 -6.82 -3.92 5.73
C ARG A 106 -7.49 -5.22 5.35
N GLY A 107 -6.71 -6.30 5.39
CA GLY A 107 -7.15 -7.68 5.28
C GLY A 107 -6.57 -8.49 6.42
N ASN A 108 -7.42 -8.97 7.32
CA ASN A 108 -7.07 -9.69 8.53
C ASN A 108 -5.98 -8.99 9.36
N GLY A 109 -6.04 -7.66 9.43
CA GLY A 109 -5.06 -6.81 10.14
C GLY A 109 -3.81 -6.43 9.34
N GLN A 110 -3.60 -6.99 8.15
CA GLN A 110 -2.54 -6.58 7.22
C GLN A 110 -2.96 -5.33 6.45
N ASP A 111 -2.13 -4.28 6.45
CA ASP A 111 -2.30 -3.15 5.53
C ASP A 111 -2.04 -3.63 4.10
N LEU A 112 -3.09 -3.58 3.27
CA LEU A 112 -3.04 -4.05 1.88
C LEU A 112 -2.72 -2.91 0.92
N ALA A 113 -3.36 -1.76 1.10
CA ALA A 113 -3.06 -0.55 0.33
C ALA A 113 -3.38 0.68 1.18
N GLU A 114 -2.67 1.76 0.88
CA GLU A 114 -2.98 3.11 1.36
C GLU A 114 -3.56 3.90 0.20
N PHE A 115 -4.46 4.84 0.46
CA PHE A 115 -5.02 5.74 -0.55
C PHE A 115 -4.69 7.18 -0.16
N ASP A 116 -4.23 7.97 -1.13
CA ASP A 116 -3.96 9.39 -0.88
C ASP A 116 -5.25 10.15 -0.69
N LEU A 117 -6.27 9.85 -1.51
CA LEU A 117 -7.61 10.37 -1.36
C LEU A 117 -8.66 9.36 -1.84
N LEU A 118 -9.82 9.37 -1.21
CA LEU A 118 -11.03 8.72 -1.69
C LEU A 118 -12.16 9.74 -1.81
N MET A 119 -13.01 9.56 -2.81
CA MET A 119 -14.21 10.36 -3.04
C MET A 119 -15.34 9.46 -3.55
N THR A 120 -16.57 9.93 -3.47
CA THR A 120 -17.72 9.25 -4.08
C THR A 120 -18.43 10.16 -5.08
N LYS A 121 -18.97 9.55 -6.13
CA LYS A 121 -19.89 10.20 -7.08
C LYS A 121 -21.35 10.13 -6.58
N PRO A 122 -22.26 10.91 -7.18
CA PRO A 122 -23.70 10.83 -6.87
C PRO A 122 -24.29 9.41 -6.99
N ASP A 123 -23.82 8.62 -7.96
CA ASP A 123 -24.24 7.23 -8.20
C ASP A 123 -23.69 6.22 -7.18
N GLY A 124 -22.88 6.66 -6.22
CA GLY A 124 -22.27 5.82 -5.19
C GLY A 124 -20.93 5.19 -5.59
N SER A 125 -20.46 5.39 -6.83
CA SER A 125 -19.14 4.89 -7.24
C SER A 125 -18.01 5.61 -6.50
N VAL A 126 -17.01 4.83 -6.09
CA VAL A 126 -15.79 5.30 -5.43
C VAL A 126 -14.74 5.67 -6.47
N ILE A 127 -14.08 6.78 -6.21
CA ILE A 127 -12.94 7.31 -6.94
C ILE A 127 -11.77 7.36 -5.96
N PHE A 128 -10.57 7.03 -6.45
CA PHE A 128 -9.36 7.29 -5.69
C PHE A 128 -8.41 8.22 -6.44
N VAL A 129 -7.64 8.98 -5.67
CA VAL A 129 -6.58 9.86 -6.18
C VAL A 129 -5.25 9.37 -5.62
N GLU A 130 -4.22 9.43 -6.45
CA GLU A 130 -2.83 9.19 -6.05
C GLU A 130 -1.98 10.39 -6.44
N VAL A 131 -1.02 10.71 -5.59
CA VAL A 131 -0.23 11.92 -5.66
C VAL A 131 1.23 11.52 -5.84
N VAL A 132 1.84 11.95 -6.93
CA VAL A 132 3.24 11.63 -7.24
C VAL A 132 4.06 12.91 -7.33
N THR A 133 5.05 13.03 -6.44
CA THR A 133 5.92 14.21 -6.36
C THR A 133 7.29 14.00 -7.00
N SER A 134 7.71 12.75 -7.21
CA SER A 134 8.97 12.43 -7.89
C SER A 134 8.77 11.43 -9.04
N PRO A 135 9.46 11.62 -10.19
CA PRO A 135 9.45 10.65 -11.27
C PRO A 135 9.99 9.26 -10.89
N SER A 136 10.83 9.17 -9.85
CA SER A 136 11.34 7.89 -9.32
C SER A 136 10.22 6.96 -8.85
N ASP A 137 9.11 7.54 -8.39
CA ASP A 137 8.02 6.81 -7.73
C ASP A 137 7.08 6.18 -8.76
N LEU A 138 7.30 6.45 -10.06
CA LEU A 138 6.58 5.82 -11.16
C LEU A 138 7.07 4.40 -11.44
N LYS A 139 8.18 3.96 -10.81
CA LYS A 139 8.62 2.57 -10.82
C LYS A 139 7.64 1.77 -9.95
N ASP A 140 7.07 0.70 -10.51
CA ASP A 140 6.08 -0.18 -9.86
C ASP A 140 4.69 0.44 -9.58
N PHE A 141 4.53 1.75 -9.79
CA PHE A 141 3.27 2.49 -9.61
C PHE A 141 2.06 1.85 -10.28
N LEU A 142 2.17 1.41 -11.54
CA LEU A 142 1.05 0.84 -12.29
C LEU A 142 0.51 -0.46 -11.65
N GLN A 143 1.38 -1.28 -11.06
CA GLN A 143 0.98 -2.50 -10.38
C GLN A 143 0.19 -2.18 -9.11
N GLU A 144 0.59 -1.13 -8.39
CA GLU A 144 -0.13 -0.62 -7.24
C GLU A 144 -1.52 -0.07 -7.63
N ILE A 145 -1.60 0.72 -8.71
CA ILE A 145 -2.88 1.23 -9.25
C ILE A 145 -3.81 0.08 -9.64
N TYR A 146 -3.27 -0.92 -10.33
CA TYR A 146 -4.05 -2.10 -10.70
C TYR A 146 -4.63 -2.79 -9.47
N TYR A 147 -3.81 -3.03 -8.45
CA TYR A 147 -4.27 -3.63 -7.19
C TYR A 147 -5.38 -2.80 -6.52
N LYS A 148 -5.18 -1.48 -6.39
CA LYS A 148 -6.17 -0.55 -5.82
C LYS A 148 -7.50 -0.61 -6.58
N LYS A 149 -7.45 -0.60 -7.92
CA LYS A 149 -8.64 -0.79 -8.77
C LYS A 149 -9.34 -2.12 -8.45
N GLN A 150 -8.63 -3.26 -8.42
CA GLN A 150 -9.26 -4.56 -8.15
C GLN A 150 -9.95 -4.62 -6.78
N VAL A 151 -9.33 -4.04 -5.75
CA VAL A 151 -9.93 -3.99 -4.41
C VAL A 151 -11.21 -3.13 -4.40
N ILE A 152 -11.20 -1.95 -5.04
CA ILE A 152 -12.40 -1.11 -5.14
C ILE A 152 -13.49 -1.79 -5.96
N ARG A 153 -13.16 -2.41 -7.10
CA ARG A 153 -14.10 -3.17 -7.92
C ARG A 153 -14.80 -4.26 -7.11
N TYR A 154 -14.03 -5.01 -6.32
CA TYR A 154 -14.58 -6.05 -5.45
C TYR A 154 -15.48 -5.45 -4.35
N LEU A 155 -14.97 -4.48 -3.59
CA LEU A 155 -15.69 -3.94 -2.43
C LEU A 155 -16.99 -3.23 -2.80
N PHE A 156 -17.01 -2.50 -3.90
CA PHE A 156 -18.15 -1.65 -4.29
C PHE A 156 -18.89 -2.18 -5.52
N ASN A 157 -18.58 -3.40 -5.96
CA ASN A 157 -19.13 -4.01 -7.18
C ASN A 157 -19.03 -3.08 -8.40
N GLN A 158 -17.95 -2.31 -8.49
CA GLN A 158 -17.73 -1.34 -9.55
C GLN A 158 -17.15 -2.03 -10.79
N LYS A 159 -17.79 -1.86 -11.95
CA LYS A 159 -17.26 -2.39 -13.22
C LYS A 159 -15.97 -1.71 -13.64
N ALA A 160 -15.93 -0.38 -13.52
CA ALA A 160 -14.80 0.48 -13.81
C ALA A 160 -14.54 1.39 -12.60
N VAL A 161 -13.28 1.73 -12.36
CA VAL A 161 -12.86 2.57 -11.22
C VAL A 161 -12.11 3.77 -11.77
N THR A 162 -12.74 4.95 -11.60
CA THR A 162 -12.10 6.23 -11.91
C THR A 162 -10.92 6.44 -10.99
N PHE A 163 -9.75 6.66 -11.59
CA PHE A 163 -8.51 6.97 -10.90
C PHE A 163 -8.02 8.34 -11.35
N ILE A 164 -7.62 9.20 -10.41
CA ILE A 164 -7.01 10.50 -10.70
C ILE A 164 -5.55 10.50 -10.26
N LEU A 165 -4.65 10.84 -11.17
CA LEU A 165 -3.23 11.03 -10.87
C LEU A 165 -2.94 12.53 -10.75
N VAL A 166 -2.49 12.97 -9.58
CA VAL A 166 -2.02 14.34 -9.35
C VAL A 166 -0.50 14.35 -9.32
N THR A 167 0.14 15.18 -10.15
CA THR A 167 1.60 15.29 -10.19
C THR A 167 2.09 16.71 -10.01
N SER A 168 3.29 16.85 -9.43
CA SER A 168 3.99 18.14 -9.32
C SER A 168 4.97 18.39 -10.49
N PHE A 169 4.96 17.50 -11.49
CA PHE A 169 5.83 17.53 -12.67
C PHE A 169 5.11 16.96 -13.91
N PRO A 170 5.53 17.36 -15.13
CA PRO A 170 4.95 16.85 -16.37
C PRO A 170 5.34 15.39 -16.63
N LEU A 171 4.35 14.49 -16.64
CA LEU A 171 4.53 13.05 -16.87
C LEU A 171 5.15 12.71 -18.24
N THR A 172 4.84 13.50 -19.26
CA THR A 172 5.28 13.29 -20.66
C THR A 172 6.79 13.20 -20.81
N ASN A 173 7.53 13.83 -19.90
CA ASN A 173 8.99 13.88 -19.95
C ASN A 173 9.64 12.56 -19.49
N TYR A 174 8.90 11.67 -18.83
CA TYR A 174 9.46 10.47 -18.19
C TYR A 174 8.91 9.19 -18.82
N LYS A 175 9.77 8.19 -19.02
CA LYS A 175 9.37 6.89 -19.61
C LYS A 175 8.25 6.22 -18.79
N GLY A 176 8.37 6.23 -17.46
CA GLY A 176 7.32 5.74 -16.55
C GLY A 176 6.02 6.55 -16.70
N GLY A 177 6.12 7.87 -16.80
CA GLY A 177 4.96 8.75 -16.95
C GLY A 177 4.22 8.54 -18.27
N ARG A 178 4.93 8.35 -19.39
CA ARG A 178 4.33 7.99 -20.68
C ARG A 178 3.60 6.65 -20.64
N LYS A 179 4.12 5.66 -19.90
CA LYS A 179 3.42 4.38 -19.69
C LYS A 179 2.11 4.57 -18.92
N VAL A 180 2.12 5.41 -17.89
CA VAL A 180 0.89 5.74 -17.14
C VAL A 180 -0.12 6.46 -18.04
N LEU A 181 0.33 7.47 -18.78
CA LEU A 181 -0.52 8.19 -19.75
C LEU A 181 -1.10 7.29 -20.84
N GLY A 182 -0.36 6.26 -21.27
CA GLY A 182 -0.83 5.27 -22.24
C GLY A 182 -1.68 4.14 -21.65
N SER A 183 -1.90 4.10 -20.34
CA SER A 183 -2.76 3.10 -19.68
C SER A 183 -4.22 3.55 -19.59
N GLU A 184 -5.16 2.61 -19.64
CA GLU A 184 -6.59 2.92 -19.68
C GLU A 184 -7.15 3.50 -18.36
N GLU A 185 -8.17 4.35 -18.54
CA GLU A 185 -9.05 4.94 -17.51
C GLU A 185 -8.32 5.61 -16.33
N HIS A 186 -7.66 6.75 -16.60
CA HIS A 186 -7.23 7.68 -15.56
C HIS A 186 -7.41 9.14 -15.99
N ILE A 187 -7.56 10.03 -15.01
CA ILE A 187 -7.56 11.48 -15.19
C ILE A 187 -6.24 12.02 -14.68
N SER A 188 -5.49 12.74 -15.53
CA SER A 188 -4.21 13.35 -15.13
C SER A 188 -4.38 14.82 -14.77
N LEU A 189 -3.88 15.20 -13.60
CA LEU A 189 -3.81 16.58 -13.11
C LEU A 189 -2.37 16.96 -12.81
N CYS A 190 -1.73 17.67 -13.73
CA CYS A 190 -0.42 18.26 -13.48
C CYS A 190 -0.60 19.64 -12.80
N THR A 191 -0.01 19.83 -11.63
CA THR A 191 -0.02 21.11 -10.92
C THR A 191 1.34 21.79 -11.01
N ARG A 192 1.46 22.98 -10.41
CA ARG A 192 2.76 23.60 -10.13
C ARG A 192 3.60 22.70 -9.21
N SER A 193 4.91 22.89 -9.23
CA SER A 193 5.83 22.12 -8.39
C SER A 193 5.62 22.38 -6.90
N CYS A 194 5.97 21.40 -6.07
CA CYS A 194 5.91 21.52 -4.62
C CYS A 194 6.78 22.67 -4.10
N ASP A 195 7.99 22.83 -4.66
CA ASP A 195 8.90 23.93 -4.32
C ASP A 195 8.28 25.30 -4.61
N ASN A 196 7.46 25.42 -5.67
CA ASN A 196 6.73 26.66 -5.94
C ASN A 196 5.81 26.99 -4.77
N PHE A 197 4.94 26.07 -4.36
CA PHE A 197 4.02 26.31 -3.23
C PHE A 197 4.79 26.62 -1.94
N ARG A 198 5.85 25.86 -1.64
CA ARG A 198 6.66 26.01 -0.43
C ARG A 198 7.26 27.41 -0.31
N LYS A 199 7.86 27.92 -1.39
CA LYS A 199 8.44 29.27 -1.44
C LYS A 199 7.38 30.37 -1.20
N HIS A 200 6.17 30.19 -1.71
CA HIS A 200 5.09 31.19 -1.57
C HIS A 200 4.48 31.23 -0.15
N ILE A 201 4.61 30.15 0.63
CA ILE A 201 4.08 30.10 1.99
C ILE A 201 5.15 30.32 3.07
N SER A 202 6.44 30.21 2.74
CA SER A 202 7.53 30.46 3.68
C SER A 202 7.38 31.83 4.35
N GLY A 203 7.45 31.85 5.68
CA GLY A 203 7.31 33.08 6.48
C GLY A 203 5.93 33.75 6.49
N SER A 204 4.91 33.22 5.81
CA SER A 204 3.62 33.91 5.61
C SER A 204 2.38 33.14 6.07
N TRP A 205 2.55 32.10 6.90
CA TRP A 205 1.44 31.29 7.41
C TRP A 205 1.12 31.60 8.88
N SER A 206 -0.16 31.54 9.23
CA SER A 206 -0.65 31.70 10.60
C SER A 206 -1.53 30.51 11.01
N LYS A 207 -1.79 30.34 12.30
CA LYS A 207 -2.75 29.33 12.79
C LYS A 207 -4.16 29.54 12.22
N GLN A 208 -4.52 30.80 11.92
CA GLN A 208 -5.82 31.13 11.34
C GLN A 208 -5.91 30.69 9.87
N ALA A 209 -4.82 30.84 9.11
CA ALA A 209 -4.72 30.35 7.72
C ALA A 209 -4.76 28.80 7.63
N GLN A 210 -4.52 28.11 8.76
CA GLN A 210 -4.57 26.66 8.90
C GLN A 210 -5.95 26.13 9.35
N LYS A 211 -6.98 26.97 9.44
CA LYS A 211 -8.32 26.49 9.83
C LYS A 211 -8.88 25.56 8.74
N PRO A 212 -9.51 24.44 9.13
CA PRO A 212 -10.16 23.56 8.17
C PRO A 212 -11.33 24.28 7.50
N ILE A 213 -11.59 23.93 6.24
CA ILE A 213 -12.80 24.31 5.51
C ILE A 213 -13.43 23.03 4.99
N TYR A 214 -14.64 22.72 5.48
CA TYR A 214 -15.39 21.55 5.05
C TYR A 214 -16.57 21.97 4.18
N PRO A 215 -16.74 21.38 2.99
CA PRO A 215 -17.95 21.58 2.21
C PRO A 215 -19.14 20.95 2.95
N HIS A 216 -20.22 21.73 3.12
CA HIS A 216 -21.39 21.34 3.90
C HIS A 216 -22.03 20.06 3.34
N GLY A 217 -22.11 19.01 4.15
CA GLY A 217 -22.74 17.74 3.77
C GLY A 217 -21.99 16.92 2.71
N LYS A 218 -20.76 17.30 2.34
CA LYS A 218 -19.97 16.64 1.29
C LYS A 218 -18.69 15.98 1.81
N THR A 219 -18.69 15.57 3.08
CA THR A 219 -17.58 14.82 3.69
C THR A 219 -18.09 13.61 4.45
N CYS A 220 -17.25 12.57 4.56
CA CYS A 220 -17.55 11.36 5.32
C CYS A 220 -16.25 10.70 5.83
N LEU A 221 -16.36 9.79 6.79
CA LEU A 221 -15.24 8.93 7.22
C LEU A 221 -15.11 7.71 6.29
N SER A 222 -13.90 7.18 6.14
CA SER A 222 -13.65 5.98 5.31
C SER A 222 -14.40 4.75 5.82
N THR A 223 -14.62 4.68 7.13
CA THR A 223 -15.39 3.62 7.82
C THR A 223 -16.90 3.73 7.60
N GLU A 224 -17.39 4.86 7.07
CA GLU A 224 -18.81 5.06 6.72
C GLU A 224 -19.10 4.66 5.26
N LEU A 225 -18.08 4.32 4.47
CA LEU A 225 -18.26 3.81 3.12
C LEU A 225 -18.98 2.45 3.16
N ILE A 226 -20.12 2.37 2.49
CA ILE A 226 -20.93 1.15 2.41
C ILE A 226 -20.39 0.29 1.28
N THR A 227 -19.87 -0.88 1.62
CA THR A 227 -19.41 -1.88 0.63
C THR A 227 -20.58 -2.72 0.14
N SER A 228 -20.53 -3.15 -1.12
CA SER A 228 -21.52 -4.03 -1.76
C SER A 228 -21.33 -5.51 -1.40
N ALA A 229 -20.14 -5.89 -0.94
CA ALA A 229 -19.80 -7.25 -0.56
C ALA A 229 -19.01 -7.31 0.75
N PRO A 230 -19.11 -8.41 1.52
CA PRO A 230 -18.17 -8.70 2.60
C PRO A 230 -16.75 -8.86 2.08
N PHE A 231 -15.75 -8.54 2.90
CA PHE A 231 -14.33 -8.72 2.58
C PHE A 231 -13.65 -9.75 3.49
N PRO A 232 -13.95 -11.06 3.34
CA PRO A 232 -13.40 -12.11 4.19
C PRO A 232 -11.96 -12.45 3.79
N TYR A 233 -11.04 -11.49 3.94
CA TYR A 233 -9.67 -11.60 3.43
C TYR A 233 -8.94 -12.88 3.88
N LYS A 234 -9.16 -13.34 5.12
CA LYS A 234 -8.56 -14.59 5.60
C LYS A 234 -8.98 -15.80 4.74
N GLN A 235 -10.25 -15.87 4.33
CA GLN A 235 -10.73 -16.97 3.47
C GLN A 235 -10.05 -16.91 2.10
N PHE A 236 -9.91 -15.71 1.51
CA PHE A 236 -9.19 -15.53 0.26
C PHE A 236 -7.74 -15.98 0.38
N HIS A 237 -7.06 -15.52 1.42
CA HIS A 237 -5.71 -15.97 1.75
C HIS A 237 -5.61 -17.50 1.86
N ASP A 238 -6.53 -18.13 2.60
CA ASP A 238 -6.49 -19.57 2.84
C ASP A 238 -6.76 -20.37 1.55
N MET A 239 -7.61 -19.87 0.65
CA MET A 239 -7.83 -20.46 -0.68
C MET A 239 -6.55 -20.42 -1.53
N GLU A 240 -5.85 -19.29 -1.57
CA GLU A 240 -4.56 -19.18 -2.27
C GLU A 240 -3.50 -20.11 -1.65
N ARG A 241 -3.48 -20.19 -0.31
CA ARG A 241 -2.57 -21.08 0.42
C ARG A 241 -2.81 -22.54 0.07
N GLU A 242 -4.08 -22.97 0.08
CA GLU A 242 -4.48 -24.34 -0.22
C GLU A 242 -4.21 -24.71 -1.68
N TRP A 243 -4.43 -23.79 -2.62
CA TRP A 243 -4.08 -23.97 -4.02
C TRP A 243 -2.60 -24.31 -4.19
N VAL A 244 -1.72 -23.51 -3.57
CA VAL A 244 -0.27 -23.73 -3.63
C VAL A 244 0.10 -25.08 -3.02
N PHE A 245 -0.47 -25.46 -1.88
CA PHE A 245 -0.18 -26.76 -1.26
C PHE A 245 -0.64 -27.95 -2.11
N THR A 246 -1.85 -27.89 -2.66
CA THR A 246 -2.41 -28.97 -3.50
C THR A 246 -1.51 -29.24 -4.71
N HIS A 247 -1.01 -28.19 -5.35
CA HIS A 247 -0.16 -28.29 -6.55
C HIS A 247 1.32 -28.51 -6.25
N LEU A 248 1.74 -28.46 -4.97
CA LEU A 248 3.08 -28.82 -4.54
C LEU A 248 3.27 -30.35 -4.42
N VAL A 249 2.17 -31.08 -4.23
CA VAL A 249 2.18 -32.54 -4.05
C VAL A 249 2.45 -33.24 -5.37
N ASP A 250 1.95 -32.69 -6.48
CA ASP A 250 2.26 -33.16 -7.82
C ASP A 250 3.72 -32.80 -8.15
N GLU A 251 4.52 -33.74 -8.64
CA GLU A 251 5.94 -33.55 -8.99
C GLU A 251 6.17 -32.56 -10.18
N GLY A 252 5.12 -31.83 -10.57
CA GLY A 252 5.11 -30.83 -11.63
C GLY A 252 5.43 -29.40 -11.15
N ALA A 253 5.41 -28.47 -12.10
CA ALA A 253 5.44 -27.04 -11.81
C ALA A 253 4.08 -26.59 -11.27
N ILE A 254 4.08 -25.75 -10.21
CA ILE A 254 2.85 -25.15 -9.69
C ILE A 254 2.30 -24.20 -10.77
N ASP A 255 1.09 -24.45 -11.24
CA ASP A 255 0.39 -23.53 -12.14
C ASP A 255 -0.05 -22.29 -11.34
N LEU A 256 0.66 -21.20 -11.56
CA LEU A 256 0.48 -19.91 -10.89
C LEU A 256 0.28 -18.80 -11.93
N PRO A 257 -0.56 -17.79 -11.64
CA PRO A 257 -1.36 -17.61 -10.42
C PRO A 257 -2.53 -18.60 -10.31
N SER A 258 -3.17 -18.69 -9.14
CA SER A 258 -4.36 -19.53 -8.98
C SER A 258 -5.51 -19.07 -9.88
N PRO A 259 -6.42 -19.97 -10.30
CA PRO A 259 -7.56 -19.62 -11.15
C PRO A 259 -8.61 -18.79 -10.39
N TYR A 260 -8.50 -18.70 -9.06
CA TYR A 260 -9.45 -17.94 -8.26
C TYR A 260 -9.25 -16.45 -8.49
N ARG A 261 -10.35 -15.70 -8.66
CA ARG A 261 -10.28 -14.23 -8.75
C ARG A 261 -9.72 -13.57 -7.48
N THR A 262 -9.64 -14.30 -6.37
CA THR A 262 -9.09 -13.85 -5.10
C THR A 262 -7.60 -13.57 -5.14
N HIS A 263 -6.84 -14.17 -6.08
CA HIS A 263 -5.40 -13.94 -6.18
C HIS A 263 -5.05 -12.46 -6.43
N THR A 264 -5.92 -11.71 -7.10
CA THR A 264 -5.72 -10.26 -7.32
C THR A 264 -6.02 -9.40 -6.10
N LEU A 265 -6.64 -9.98 -5.06
CA LEU A 265 -7.05 -9.30 -3.82
C LEU A 265 -6.12 -9.62 -2.65
N VAL A 266 -5.29 -10.67 -2.76
CA VAL A 266 -4.35 -11.11 -1.74
C VAL A 266 -2.96 -10.56 -2.07
N LYS A 267 -2.25 -9.98 -1.09
CA LYS A 267 -0.85 -9.51 -1.28
C LYS A 267 0.20 -10.45 -0.73
N LYS A 268 -0.22 -11.48 0.00
CA LYS A 268 0.68 -12.36 0.73
C LYS A 268 0.03 -13.68 1.04
N ILE A 269 0.80 -14.75 0.99
CA ILE A 269 0.44 -16.04 1.56
C ILE A 269 1.36 -16.31 2.75
N LEU A 270 0.78 -16.62 3.91
CA LEU A 270 1.47 -17.13 5.09
C LEU A 270 1.30 -18.64 5.10
N PHE A 271 2.36 -19.38 4.77
CA PHE A 271 2.30 -20.84 4.68
C PHE A 271 2.25 -21.50 6.05
N GLY A 272 2.92 -20.92 7.04
CA GLY A 272 2.89 -21.41 8.42
C GLY A 272 4.19 -21.17 9.17
N ARG A 273 4.17 -21.44 10.47
CA ARG A 273 5.38 -21.44 11.30
C ARG A 273 6.15 -22.74 11.07
N LEU A 274 7.48 -22.65 10.99
CA LEU A 274 8.36 -23.80 10.85
C LEU A 274 8.49 -24.55 12.17
N PHE A 275 8.59 -25.89 12.10
CA PHE A 275 9.05 -26.68 13.25
C PHE A 275 10.52 -26.34 13.57
N PRO A 276 10.96 -26.40 14.85
CA PRO A 276 12.37 -26.19 15.20
C PRO A 276 13.32 -27.12 14.43
N SER A 277 12.91 -28.37 14.19
CA SER A 277 13.66 -29.35 13.39
C SER A 277 13.83 -28.96 11.93
N THR A 278 12.91 -28.17 11.36
CA THR A 278 13.01 -27.67 9.98
C THR A 278 14.17 -26.69 9.79
N ILE A 279 14.54 -25.94 10.84
CA ILE A 279 15.52 -24.85 10.74
C ILE A 279 16.89 -25.37 10.31
N LYS A 280 17.34 -26.50 10.87
CA LYS A 280 18.64 -27.10 10.51
C LYS A 280 18.70 -27.43 9.02
N ARG A 281 17.68 -28.12 8.52
CA ARG A 281 17.57 -28.47 7.09
C ARG A 281 17.46 -27.25 6.20
N LEU A 282 16.81 -26.20 6.67
CA LEU A 282 16.70 -24.96 5.91
C LEU A 282 18.06 -24.29 5.71
N CYS A 283 18.91 -24.25 6.74
CA CYS A 283 20.27 -23.70 6.67
C CYS A 283 21.25 -24.55 5.84
N GLU A 284 20.95 -25.84 5.61
CA GLU A 284 21.73 -26.69 4.68
C GLU A 284 21.51 -26.27 3.21
N HIS A 285 20.35 -25.67 2.89
CA HIS A 285 19.97 -25.29 1.53
C HIS A 285 20.03 -23.78 1.27
N TYR A 286 19.87 -22.96 2.31
CA TYR A 286 19.71 -21.51 2.17
C TYR A 286 20.49 -20.74 3.23
N ARG A 287 21.00 -19.58 2.84
CA ARG A 287 21.73 -18.66 3.73
C ARG A 287 20.82 -17.59 4.29
N PHE A 288 21.06 -17.15 5.52
CA PHE A 288 20.29 -16.10 6.20
C PHE A 288 21.20 -14.95 6.60
N VAL A 289 21.01 -13.77 5.99
CA VAL A 289 21.91 -12.63 6.18
C VAL A 289 21.18 -11.42 6.75
N TYR A 290 21.67 -10.91 7.87
CA TYR A 290 21.21 -9.66 8.48
C TYR A 290 22.41 -8.84 8.99
N LYS A 291 22.51 -7.57 8.56
CA LYS A 291 23.64 -6.67 8.87
C LYS A 291 25.01 -7.30 8.60
N ASP A 292 25.16 -7.88 7.40
CA ASP A 292 26.38 -8.53 6.93
C ASP A 292 26.84 -9.74 7.76
N LYS A 293 26.03 -10.16 8.74
CA LYS A 293 26.21 -11.42 9.47
C LYS A 293 25.33 -12.50 8.85
N GLU A 294 25.97 -13.61 8.48
CA GLU A 294 25.29 -14.86 8.16
C GLU A 294 24.96 -15.61 9.45
N TYR A 295 23.74 -16.14 9.53
CA TYR A 295 23.26 -16.91 10.67
C TYR A 295 23.20 -18.39 10.33
N ASP A 296 23.85 -19.22 11.15
CA ASP A 296 23.69 -20.67 11.08
C ASP A 296 22.41 -21.15 11.81
N ALA A 297 22.16 -22.47 11.79
CA ALA A 297 20.98 -23.05 12.41
C ALA A 297 20.93 -22.87 13.93
N GLU A 298 22.07 -22.97 14.62
CA GLU A 298 22.15 -22.83 16.08
C GLU A 298 21.88 -21.38 16.48
N GLU A 299 22.50 -20.44 15.76
CA GLU A 299 22.28 -19.02 15.94
C GLU A 299 20.85 -18.62 15.63
N LEU A 300 20.22 -19.17 14.58
CA LEU A 300 18.81 -18.89 14.31
C LEU A 300 17.91 -19.38 15.44
N GLN A 301 18.12 -20.60 15.95
CA GLN A 301 17.32 -21.16 17.04
C GLN A 301 17.53 -20.41 18.36
N ALA A 302 18.76 -19.99 18.64
CA ALA A 302 19.12 -19.24 19.83
C ALA A 302 18.53 -17.83 19.81
N ASN A 303 18.60 -17.12 18.67
CA ASN A 303 18.23 -15.71 18.58
C ASN A 303 16.75 -15.48 18.25
N PHE A 304 16.09 -16.43 17.60
CA PHE A 304 14.72 -16.27 17.12
C PHE A 304 13.76 -17.28 17.75
N SER A 305 12.59 -16.79 18.16
CA SER A 305 11.54 -17.59 18.81
C SER A 305 10.55 -18.20 17.82
N LYS A 306 10.44 -17.60 16.63
CA LYS A 306 9.46 -17.96 15.61
C LYS A 306 10.02 -17.66 14.23
N ILE A 307 9.84 -18.60 13.32
CA ILE A 307 10.22 -18.51 11.92
C ILE A 307 8.99 -18.91 11.10
N ILE A 308 8.57 -18.05 10.18
CA ILE A 308 7.35 -18.24 9.38
C ILE A 308 7.72 -18.13 7.91
N LEU A 309 7.33 -19.13 7.12
CA LEU A 309 7.45 -19.09 5.67
C LEU A 309 6.23 -18.37 5.07
N ALA A 310 6.49 -17.53 4.07
CA ALA A 310 5.48 -16.78 3.36
C ALA A 310 5.92 -16.50 1.91
N ALA A 311 5.01 -15.92 1.11
CA ALA A 311 5.33 -15.39 -0.21
C ALA A 311 4.56 -14.09 -0.49
N ASP A 312 5.19 -13.15 -1.19
CA ASP A 312 4.58 -11.91 -1.68
C ASP A 312 3.88 -12.15 -3.03
N ILE A 313 2.61 -11.76 -3.16
CA ILE A 313 1.81 -11.84 -4.40
C ILE A 313 1.84 -10.45 -5.08
N PRO A 314 1.86 -10.36 -6.43
CA PRO A 314 1.62 -11.42 -7.43
C PRO A 314 2.85 -12.18 -7.89
N ASP A 315 4.03 -11.83 -7.39
CA ASP A 315 5.26 -12.44 -7.88
C ASP A 315 5.53 -13.84 -7.31
N TYR A 316 4.79 -14.20 -6.25
CA TYR A 316 4.99 -15.39 -5.43
C TYR A 316 6.42 -15.47 -4.87
N SER A 317 7.04 -14.31 -4.62
CA SER A 317 8.42 -14.21 -4.13
C SER A 317 8.54 -14.79 -2.72
N PRO A 318 9.39 -15.83 -2.51
CA PRO A 318 9.56 -16.43 -1.19
C PRO A 318 10.14 -15.45 -0.18
N LEU A 319 9.63 -15.50 1.05
CA LEU A 319 10.13 -14.70 2.16
C LEU A 319 9.94 -15.41 3.49
N ILE A 320 10.73 -15.01 4.48
CA ILE A 320 10.68 -15.55 5.84
C ILE A 320 10.53 -14.42 6.84
N TYR A 321 9.63 -14.59 7.81
CA TYR A 321 9.57 -13.72 8.99
C TYR A 321 10.28 -14.36 10.17
N LEU A 322 11.23 -13.63 10.76
CA LEU A 322 11.98 -14.04 11.95
C LEU A 322 11.57 -13.18 13.15
N LYS A 323 11.17 -13.80 14.27
CA LYS A 323 10.85 -13.11 15.53
C LYS A 323 12.03 -13.16 16.51
N PRO A 324 12.80 -12.07 16.69
CA PRO A 324 13.88 -12.06 17.67
C PRO A 324 13.32 -12.30 19.08
N ARG A 325 13.99 -13.11 19.90
CA ARG A 325 13.52 -13.38 21.28
C ARG A 325 13.46 -12.13 22.16
N GLN A 326 14.40 -11.21 21.95
CA GLN A 326 14.56 -10.01 22.78
C GLN A 326 13.72 -8.83 22.31
N LYS A 327 13.01 -8.94 21.18
CA LYS A 327 12.28 -7.81 20.59
C LYS A 327 10.86 -8.21 20.22
N LYS A 328 9.93 -7.26 20.39
CA LYS A 328 8.54 -7.41 19.97
C LYS A 328 8.38 -6.91 18.53
N GLU A 329 9.09 -7.50 17.58
CA GLU A 329 8.99 -7.18 16.14
C GLU A 329 9.32 -8.42 15.31
N TYR A 330 8.95 -8.44 14.03
CA TYR A 330 9.42 -9.46 13.09
C TYR A 330 10.36 -8.84 12.06
N TYR A 331 11.41 -9.55 11.69
CA TYR A 331 12.25 -9.21 10.55
C TYR A 331 11.73 -9.92 9.32
N LYS A 332 11.47 -9.18 8.25
CA LYS A 332 11.14 -9.72 6.93
C LYS A 332 12.44 -9.97 6.18
N MET A 333 12.67 -11.23 5.83
CA MET A 333 13.80 -11.69 5.04
C MET A 333 13.28 -12.07 3.64
N VAL A 334 13.81 -11.46 2.59
CA VAL A 334 13.39 -11.70 1.19
C VAL A 334 14.43 -12.57 0.50
N TYR A 335 13.97 -13.56 -0.26
CA TYR A 335 14.83 -14.41 -1.06
C TYR A 335 15.39 -13.67 -2.27
N ASP A 336 16.69 -13.77 -2.51
CA ASP A 336 17.37 -13.04 -3.59
C ASP A 336 17.47 -13.81 -4.91
N GLY A 337 16.91 -15.01 -5.00
CA GLY A 337 16.99 -15.88 -6.18
C GLY A 337 18.30 -16.67 -6.26
N GLN A 338 19.27 -16.43 -5.38
CA GLN A 338 20.61 -17.03 -5.39
C GLN A 338 20.90 -17.81 -4.10
N GLY A 339 19.86 -18.38 -3.49
CA GLY A 339 20.02 -19.19 -2.28
C GLY A 339 20.10 -18.38 -0.98
N THR A 340 19.83 -17.08 -0.98
CA THR A 340 20.01 -16.24 0.22
C THR A 340 18.74 -15.46 0.60
N PHE A 341 18.38 -15.53 1.87
CA PHE A 341 17.36 -14.67 2.49
C PHE A 341 18.03 -13.47 3.15
N LYS A 342 17.73 -12.26 2.64
CA LYS A 342 18.30 -11.00 3.11
C LYS A 342 17.25 -10.15 3.82
N TYR A 343 17.66 -9.49 4.90
CA TYR A 343 16.78 -8.55 5.59
C TYR A 343 16.32 -7.41 4.68
N GLU A 344 15.01 -7.16 4.66
CA GLU A 344 14.42 -6.01 3.98
C GLU A 344 13.97 -4.96 5.01
N ARG A 345 13.11 -5.36 5.95
CA ARG A 345 12.46 -4.44 6.90
C ARG A 345 11.91 -5.16 8.12
N LYS A 346 11.41 -4.38 9.07
CA LYS A 346 10.74 -4.90 10.27
C LYS A 346 9.22 -4.67 10.26
N THR A 347 8.51 -5.59 10.89
CA THR A 347 7.07 -5.47 11.23
C THR A 347 6.93 -5.16 12.72
N PRO A 348 6.43 -3.96 13.10
CA PRO A 348 6.32 -3.54 14.49
C PRO A 348 5.17 -4.27 15.23
N PRO A 349 5.11 -4.25 16.58
CA PRO A 349 4.11 -5.00 17.34
C PRO A 349 2.72 -4.37 17.34
N LYS A 350 2.62 -3.12 16.91
CA LYS A 350 1.39 -2.31 17.01
C LYS A 350 0.58 -2.28 15.71
N VAL A 351 0.70 -3.31 14.86
CA VAL A 351 -0.07 -3.46 13.62
C VAL A 351 -0.79 -4.80 13.61
N GLY A 352 -1.96 -4.88 12.99
CA GLY A 352 -2.78 -6.11 13.00
C GLY A 352 -2.05 -7.31 12.40
N PHE A 353 -1.21 -7.07 11.38
CA PHE A 353 -0.38 -8.11 10.77
C PHE A 353 0.56 -8.80 11.76
N TYR A 354 1.08 -8.07 12.75
CA TYR A 354 1.89 -8.68 13.81
C TYR A 354 1.08 -9.71 14.59
N VAL A 355 -0.18 -9.38 14.93
CA VAL A 355 -1.09 -10.30 15.64
C VAL A 355 -1.35 -11.54 14.79
N TRP A 356 -1.47 -11.40 13.47
CA TRP A 356 -1.60 -12.55 12.57
C TRP A 356 -0.35 -13.42 12.52
N LEU A 357 0.84 -12.83 12.43
CA LEU A 357 2.09 -13.61 12.53
C LEU A 357 2.18 -14.33 13.89
N GLU A 358 1.78 -13.68 15.00
CA GLU A 358 1.75 -14.28 16.32
C GLU A 358 0.77 -15.45 16.44
N SER A 359 -0.36 -15.45 15.72
CA SER A 359 -1.38 -16.49 15.82
C SER A 359 -1.03 -17.80 15.07
N LEU A 360 0.04 -17.82 14.28
CA LEU A 360 0.40 -19.02 13.49
C LEU A 360 1.07 -20.10 14.35
N GLU A 361 0.54 -21.32 14.32
CA GLU A 361 1.15 -22.47 14.98
C GLU A 361 2.13 -23.21 14.07
N PRO A 362 3.06 -24.02 14.61
CA PRO A 362 3.96 -24.84 13.80
C PRO A 362 3.17 -25.79 12.89
N GLU A 363 3.32 -25.62 11.58
CA GLU A 363 2.61 -26.39 10.55
C GLU A 363 3.57 -26.99 9.50
N LEU A 364 4.83 -26.52 9.44
CA LEU A 364 5.71 -26.77 8.30
C LEU A 364 6.97 -27.59 8.64
N GLY A 365 6.99 -28.83 8.13
CA GLY A 365 8.17 -29.71 8.11
C GLY A 365 9.19 -29.33 7.02
N SER A 366 10.42 -29.85 7.15
CA SER A 366 11.55 -29.48 6.28
C SER A 366 11.32 -29.77 4.81
N HIS A 367 10.81 -30.96 4.49
CA HIS A 367 10.59 -31.40 3.11
C HIS A 367 9.64 -30.45 2.36
N VAL A 368 8.47 -30.18 2.94
CA VAL A 368 7.47 -29.27 2.36
C VAL A 368 8.02 -27.86 2.26
N THR A 369 8.73 -27.38 3.28
CA THR A 369 9.32 -26.03 3.30
C THR A 369 10.32 -25.82 2.16
N ILE A 370 11.24 -26.76 1.96
CA ILE A 370 12.25 -26.69 0.90
C ILE A 370 11.58 -26.76 -0.47
N LYS A 371 10.67 -27.71 -0.68
CA LYS A 371 9.89 -27.83 -1.92
C LYS A 371 9.12 -26.54 -2.25
N LEU A 372 8.47 -25.92 -1.27
CA LEU A 372 7.77 -24.64 -1.46
C LEU A 372 8.72 -23.56 -1.95
N ILE A 373 9.84 -23.36 -1.26
CA ILE A 373 10.80 -22.31 -1.64
C ILE A 373 11.33 -22.56 -3.05
N GLU A 374 11.67 -23.80 -3.40
CA GLU A 374 12.14 -24.15 -4.75
C GLU A 374 11.07 -23.86 -5.82
N ALA A 375 9.84 -24.33 -5.62
CA ALA A 375 8.76 -24.17 -6.60
C ALA A 375 8.42 -22.69 -6.83
N LEU A 376 8.27 -21.93 -5.75
CA LEU A 376 8.03 -20.49 -5.79
C LEU A 376 9.20 -19.73 -6.41
N SER A 377 10.44 -20.14 -6.13
CA SER A 377 11.64 -19.54 -6.74
C SER A 377 11.71 -19.79 -8.24
N ARG A 378 11.38 -21.00 -8.70
CA ARG A 378 11.28 -21.30 -10.13
C ARG A 378 10.26 -20.36 -10.79
N TYR A 379 9.06 -20.24 -10.22
CA TYR A 379 8.06 -19.31 -10.76
C TYR A 379 8.55 -17.85 -10.78
N CYS A 380 9.12 -17.36 -9.68
CA CYS A 380 9.50 -15.96 -9.54
C CYS A 380 10.71 -15.56 -10.40
N PHE A 381 11.71 -16.44 -10.56
CA PHE A 381 13.01 -16.10 -11.16
C PHE A 381 13.29 -16.78 -12.50
N SER A 382 12.50 -17.79 -12.92
CA SER A 382 12.70 -18.49 -14.19
C SER A 382 11.54 -18.37 -15.19
N ALA A 383 10.40 -17.77 -14.80
CA ALA A 383 9.33 -17.47 -15.74
C ALA A 383 9.72 -16.33 -16.72
N PRO A 384 9.36 -16.41 -18.01
CA PRO A 384 9.58 -15.32 -18.96
C PRO A 384 8.91 -14.03 -18.48
N VAL A 385 9.48 -12.89 -18.89
CA VAL A 385 9.08 -11.53 -18.47
C VAL A 385 7.56 -11.40 -18.37
N LYS A 386 7.07 -11.20 -17.15
CA LYS A 386 5.65 -11.04 -16.81
C LYS A 386 5.06 -9.93 -17.68
N GLN A 387 4.18 -10.28 -18.62
CA GLN A 387 3.30 -9.30 -19.24
C GLN A 387 2.39 -8.75 -18.13
N PRO A 388 2.11 -7.43 -18.08
CA PRO A 388 1.17 -6.90 -17.13
C PRO A 388 -0.19 -7.59 -17.32
N PRO A 389 -0.94 -7.89 -16.23
CA PRO A 389 -2.26 -8.47 -16.36
C PRO A 389 -3.17 -7.50 -17.13
N GLY A 390 -3.65 -7.94 -18.30
CA GLY A 390 -4.50 -7.15 -19.21
C GLY A 390 -3.84 -6.74 -20.53
N SER A 391 -3.02 -7.63 -21.13
CA SER A 391 -2.73 -7.56 -22.58
C SER A 391 -3.92 -8.09 -23.36
#